data_AF-A0A9X8ITK4-F1
#
_entry.id   AF-A0A9X8ITK4-F1
#
_cell.length_a   1.000
_cell.length_b   1.000
_cell.length_c   1.000
_cell.angle_alpha   90.00
_cell.angle_beta   90.00
_cell.angle_gamma   90.00
#
_symmetry.space_group_name_H-M   'P 1'
#
loop_
_entity.id
_entity.type
_entity.pdbx_description
1 polymer ?
#
loop_
_entity_poly.entity_id
_entity_poly.type
_entity_poly.pdbx_seq_one_letter_code
_entity_poly.pdbx_strand_id
1 'polypeptide(L)'
;DGRIVPYVINNEVEKDSRDRSLTVHASGAWVQIAKDGYIMPQRIEGKTVNQFMDMALAGTKWKRGKTEYAGFHTMTIDTIIDPLTFLKKIASLFDLEIQYRVEVVGSQIVSWYVDMVKKRGRENGKEVTLGKDLVGVRRIEHSRDVCTALVGFVQGEGDAIITVESINDGLPYITDSDAYQRWNENGKHKFGFYTPETEEQN
;
A
#
# COMPACT_ATOMS: atom_id res chain seq x y z
N ASP A 1 14.84 8.54 -20.60
CA ASP A 1 13.99 7.45 -20.10
C ASP A 1 12.60 7.98 -19.73
N GLY A 2 11.79 8.27 -20.75
CA GLY A 2 10.38 8.62 -20.53
C GLY A 2 9.60 7.35 -20.23
N ARG A 3 9.02 7.25 -19.03
CA ARG A 3 8.14 6.13 -18.67
C ARG A 3 6.72 6.53 -19.07
N ILE A 4 6.17 5.85 -20.07
CA ILE A 4 4.83 6.15 -20.57
C ILE A 4 3.81 5.39 -19.71
N VAL A 5 2.84 6.12 -19.18
CA VAL A 5 1.73 5.57 -18.39
C VAL A 5 0.46 5.62 -19.25
N PRO A 6 -0.16 4.47 -19.57
CA PRO A 6 -1.33 4.42 -20.42
C PRO A 6 -2.61 4.83 -19.68
N TYR A 7 -3.51 5.51 -20.38
CA TYR A 7 -4.87 5.83 -19.93
C TYR A 7 -5.89 5.29 -20.92
N VAL A 8 -7.07 4.93 -20.42
CA VAL A 8 -8.23 4.50 -21.21
C VAL A 8 -9.37 5.47 -20.99
N ILE A 9 -10.04 5.85 -22.07
CA ILE A 9 -11.24 6.67 -22.00
C ILE A 9 -12.35 5.85 -21.34
N ASN A 10 -12.99 6.42 -20.33
CA ASN A 10 -14.16 5.85 -19.68
C ASN A 10 -15.36 5.99 -20.63
N ASN A 11 -16.39 5.14 -20.46
CA ASN A 11 -17.58 5.14 -21.33
C ASN A 11 -18.46 6.41 -21.18
N GLU A 12 -18.06 7.38 -20.36
CA GLU A 12 -18.77 8.62 -20.12
C GLU A 12 -18.11 9.75 -20.89
N VAL A 13 -18.87 10.32 -21.82
CA VAL A 13 -18.46 11.43 -22.66
C VAL A 13 -19.57 12.47 -22.62
N GLU A 14 -19.30 13.62 -22.03
CA GLU A 14 -20.24 14.73 -22.00
C GLU A 14 -20.05 15.57 -23.26
N LYS A 15 -21.15 15.82 -23.98
CA LYS A 15 -21.18 16.64 -25.19
C LYS A 15 -22.11 17.81 -24.94
N ASP A 16 -21.57 19.02 -24.91
CA ASP A 16 -22.40 20.23 -24.91
C ASP A 16 -22.61 20.66 -26.36
N SER A 17 -23.89 20.72 -26.76
CA SER A 17 -24.28 21.08 -28.12
C SER A 17 -24.24 22.58 -28.38
N ARG A 18 -24.19 23.42 -27.33
CA ARG A 18 -24.19 24.89 -27.45
C ARG A 18 -22.83 25.43 -27.89
N ASP A 19 -21.75 24.87 -27.36
CA ASP A 19 -20.38 25.29 -27.67
C ASP A 19 -19.58 24.24 -28.44
N ARG A 20 -20.19 23.08 -28.74
CA ARG A 20 -19.56 21.91 -29.38
C ARG A 20 -18.37 21.37 -28.57
N SER A 21 -18.36 21.58 -27.26
CA SER A 21 -17.33 21.03 -26.37
C SER A 21 -17.56 19.55 -26.09
N LEU A 22 -16.45 18.85 -25.85
CA LEU A 22 -16.40 17.42 -25.55
C LEU A 22 -15.56 17.22 -24.28
N THR A 23 -16.20 16.79 -23.20
CA THR A 23 -15.49 16.42 -21.97
C THR A 23 -15.35 14.90 -21.93
N VAL A 24 -14.11 14.44 -21.78
CA VAL A 24 -13.76 13.01 -21.76
C VAL A 24 -13.09 12.70 -20.43
N HIS A 25 -13.64 11.73 -19.71
CA HIS A 25 -13.01 11.18 -18.52
C HIS A 25 -12.15 9.98 -18.90
N ALA A 26 -10.94 9.90 -18.36
CA ALA A 26 -10.03 8.78 -18.60
C ALA A 26 -9.47 8.27 -17.27
N SER A 27 -9.34 6.95 -17.17
CA SER A 27 -8.71 6.28 -16.04
C SER A 27 -7.38 5.68 -16.45
N GLY A 28 -6.48 5.50 -15.48
CA GLY A 28 -5.26 4.75 -15.73
C GLY A 28 -5.58 3.36 -16.26
N ALA A 29 -4.97 2.93 -17.35
CA ALA A 29 -5.37 1.69 -18.04
C ALA A 29 -5.24 0.43 -17.17
N TRP A 30 -4.42 0.48 -16.11
CA TRP A 30 -4.27 -0.60 -15.13
C TRP A 30 -5.57 -0.89 -14.35
N VAL A 31 -6.54 0.01 -14.31
CA VAL A 31 -7.85 -0.28 -13.69
C VAL A 31 -8.58 -1.44 -14.39
N GLN A 32 -8.25 -1.70 -15.67
CA GLN A 32 -8.80 -2.84 -16.41
C GLN A 32 -8.28 -4.19 -15.90
N ILE A 33 -7.14 -4.24 -15.21
CA ILE A 33 -6.60 -5.48 -14.61
C ILE A 33 -7.62 -6.10 -13.63
N ALA A 34 -8.40 -5.26 -12.94
CA ALA A 34 -9.46 -5.71 -12.04
C ALA A 34 -10.59 -6.49 -12.77
N LYS A 35 -10.70 -6.33 -14.09
CA LYS A 35 -11.72 -6.97 -14.93
C LYS A 35 -11.20 -8.19 -15.69
N ASP A 36 -9.88 -8.43 -15.67
CA ASP A 36 -9.24 -9.47 -16.48
C ASP A 36 -9.27 -10.87 -15.81
N GLY A 37 -9.95 -11.02 -14.67
CA GLY A 37 -10.12 -12.31 -14.01
C GLY A 37 -10.49 -12.20 -12.52
N TYR A 38 -10.21 -13.27 -11.78
CA TYR A 38 -10.42 -13.35 -10.33
C TYR A 38 -9.39 -14.31 -9.71
N ILE A 39 -9.14 -14.17 -8.42
CA ILE A 39 -8.30 -15.06 -7.61
C ILE A 39 -9.20 -15.73 -6.58
N MET A 40 -9.25 -17.06 -6.59
CA MET A 40 -10.00 -17.85 -5.61
C MET A 40 -9.33 -17.83 -4.23
N PRO A 41 -10.11 -17.97 -3.14
CA PRO A 41 -9.57 -18.14 -1.80
C PRO A 41 -8.56 -19.28 -1.72
N GLN A 42 -7.38 -19.01 -1.17
CA GLN A 42 -6.29 -19.97 -1.05
C GLN A 42 -5.20 -19.44 -0.13
N ARG A 43 -4.40 -20.35 0.42
CA ARG A 43 -3.15 -20.04 1.12
C ARG A 43 -1.98 -20.25 0.17
N ILE A 44 -1.17 -19.22 -0.03
CA ILE A 44 -0.02 -19.22 -0.92
C ILE A 44 1.24 -19.16 -0.07
N GLU A 45 1.96 -20.26 0.03
CA GLU A 45 3.09 -20.40 0.95
C GLU A 45 4.45 -20.18 0.28
N GLY A 46 5.32 -19.42 0.96
CA GLY A 46 6.75 -19.31 0.63
C GLY A 46 7.03 -18.87 -0.81
N LYS A 47 6.33 -17.85 -1.31
CA LYS A 47 6.54 -17.33 -2.67
C LYS A 47 7.29 -16.01 -2.66
N THR A 48 8.06 -15.80 -3.73
CA THR A 48 8.69 -14.49 -4.01
C THR A 48 7.70 -13.53 -4.67
N VAL A 49 8.00 -12.23 -4.62
CA VAL A 49 7.22 -11.20 -5.34
C VAL A 49 7.02 -11.54 -6.82
N ASN A 50 8.01 -12.15 -7.46
CA ASN A 50 7.93 -12.57 -8.86
C ASN A 50 6.82 -13.59 -9.09
N GLN A 51 6.78 -14.63 -8.25
CA GLN A 51 5.79 -15.69 -8.35
C GLN A 51 4.39 -15.17 -8.03
N PHE A 52 4.26 -14.32 -7.01
CA PHE A 52 3.00 -13.65 -6.70
C PHE A 52 2.49 -12.79 -7.86
N MET A 53 3.36 -12.00 -8.49
CA MET A 53 2.99 -11.20 -9.67
C MET A 53 2.65 -12.07 -10.88
N ASP A 54 3.37 -13.15 -11.12
CA ASP A 54 3.08 -14.05 -12.24
C ASP A 54 1.69 -14.71 -12.05
N MET A 55 1.28 -14.99 -10.79
CA MET A 55 -0.09 -15.42 -10.47
C MET A 55 -1.12 -14.31 -10.70
N ALA A 56 -0.83 -13.09 -10.26
CA ALA A 56 -1.76 -11.96 -10.40
C ALA A 56 -1.95 -11.51 -11.86
N LEU A 57 -0.94 -11.65 -12.70
CA LEU A 57 -0.97 -11.20 -14.10
C LEU A 57 -1.33 -12.32 -15.08
N ALA A 58 -1.58 -13.53 -14.58
CA ALA A 58 -1.97 -14.67 -15.40
C ALA A 58 -3.20 -14.35 -16.25
N GLY A 59 -3.12 -14.59 -17.57
CA GLY A 59 -4.21 -14.32 -18.51
C GLY A 59 -4.41 -12.85 -18.88
N THR A 60 -3.71 -11.91 -18.25
CA THR A 60 -3.79 -10.48 -18.58
C THR A 60 -2.81 -10.12 -19.71
N LYS A 61 -3.03 -8.97 -20.35
CA LYS A 61 -2.05 -8.40 -21.31
C LYS A 61 -0.79 -7.85 -20.64
N TRP A 62 -0.83 -7.66 -19.32
CA TRP A 62 0.25 -7.07 -18.54
C TRP A 62 1.27 -8.13 -18.17
N LYS A 63 2.55 -7.77 -18.24
CA LYS A 63 3.67 -8.63 -17.90
C LYS A 63 4.37 -8.12 -16.66
N ARG A 64 5.00 -9.04 -15.92
CA ARG A 64 5.92 -8.64 -14.86
C ARG A 64 7.07 -7.83 -15.45
N GLY A 65 7.31 -6.68 -14.85
CA GLY A 65 8.42 -5.79 -15.17
C GLY A 65 9.56 -5.93 -14.16
N LYS A 66 10.14 -4.80 -13.77
CA LYS A 66 11.21 -4.71 -12.79
C LYS A 66 10.68 -5.08 -11.41
N THR A 67 11.40 -5.94 -10.72
CA THR A 67 11.08 -6.35 -9.35
C THR A 67 12.32 -6.28 -8.50
N GLU A 68 12.16 -5.72 -7.31
CA GLU A 68 13.19 -5.77 -6.27
C GLU A 68 13.07 -7.09 -5.51
N TYR A 69 14.20 -7.73 -5.19
CA TYR A 69 14.16 -8.93 -4.36
C TYR A 69 13.81 -8.54 -2.92
N ALA A 70 12.70 -9.09 -2.44
CA ALA A 70 12.14 -8.81 -1.12
C ALA A 70 11.84 -10.10 -0.32
N GLY A 71 12.62 -11.17 -0.56
CA GLY A 71 12.49 -12.43 0.17
C GLY A 71 11.28 -13.29 -0.25
N PHE A 72 10.86 -14.15 0.68
CA PHE A 72 9.74 -15.07 0.54
C PHE A 72 8.68 -14.75 1.57
N HIS A 73 7.42 -14.72 1.16
CA HIS A 73 6.30 -14.49 2.06
C HIS A 73 5.18 -15.48 1.80
N THR A 74 4.35 -15.67 2.81
CA THR A 74 3.08 -16.41 2.73
C THR A 74 1.93 -15.41 2.74
N MET A 75 0.88 -15.67 1.97
CA MET A 75 -0.33 -14.87 1.95
C MET A 75 -1.56 -15.77 1.98
N THR A 76 -2.53 -15.43 2.82
CA THR A 76 -3.86 -16.04 2.81
C THR A 76 -4.85 -15.11 2.09
N ILE A 77 -5.63 -15.68 1.19
CA ILE A 77 -6.73 -15.00 0.49
C ILE A 77 -8.02 -15.67 0.98
N ASP A 78 -8.81 -14.97 1.79
CA ASP A 78 -10.00 -15.55 2.43
C ASP A 78 -11.26 -15.49 1.55
N THR A 79 -11.32 -14.47 0.68
CA THR A 79 -12.46 -14.22 -0.21
C THR A 79 -12.00 -14.04 -1.65
N ILE A 80 -12.91 -14.21 -2.61
CA ILE A 80 -12.60 -13.97 -4.03
C ILE A 80 -12.20 -12.50 -4.19
N ILE A 81 -11.03 -12.26 -4.77
CA ILE A 81 -10.51 -10.92 -5.05
C ILE A 81 -10.18 -10.76 -6.54
N ASP A 82 -10.22 -9.54 -7.04
CA ASP A 82 -9.76 -9.23 -8.38
C ASP A 82 -8.22 -9.13 -8.46
N PRO A 83 -7.62 -9.31 -9.65
CA PRO A 83 -6.17 -9.28 -9.83
C PRO A 83 -5.52 -7.95 -9.44
N LEU A 84 -6.21 -6.81 -9.58
CA LEU A 84 -5.66 -5.51 -9.20
C LEU A 84 -5.61 -5.36 -7.67
N THR A 85 -6.64 -5.83 -6.96
CA THR A 85 -6.62 -5.93 -5.50
C THR A 85 -5.53 -6.88 -5.02
N PHE A 86 -5.32 -8.00 -5.72
CA PHE A 86 -4.25 -8.93 -5.38
C PHE A 86 -2.86 -8.28 -5.55
N LEU A 87 -2.61 -7.54 -6.64
CA LEU A 87 -1.38 -6.76 -6.81
C LEU A 87 -1.14 -5.77 -5.67
N LYS A 88 -2.18 -5.09 -5.18
CA LYS A 88 -2.08 -4.17 -4.03
C LYS A 88 -1.71 -4.92 -2.73
N LYS A 89 -2.30 -6.09 -2.49
CA LYS A 89 -1.94 -6.94 -1.36
C LYS A 89 -0.49 -7.39 -1.44
N ILE A 90 -0.02 -7.78 -2.64
CA ILE A 90 1.39 -8.16 -2.87
C ILE A 90 2.31 -6.97 -2.55
N ALA A 91 2.02 -5.79 -3.09
CA ALA A 91 2.79 -4.58 -2.81
C ALA A 91 2.89 -4.28 -1.31
N SER A 92 1.77 -4.39 -0.58
CA SER A 92 1.74 -4.22 0.87
C SER A 92 2.53 -5.29 1.63
N LEU A 93 2.46 -6.55 1.21
CA LEU A 93 3.15 -7.67 1.86
C LEU A 93 4.67 -7.55 1.77
N PHE A 94 5.18 -7.03 0.65
CA PHE A 94 6.60 -6.90 0.38
C PHE A 94 7.16 -5.48 0.65
N ASP A 95 6.33 -4.55 1.14
CA ASP A 95 6.67 -3.12 1.31
C ASP A 95 7.25 -2.48 0.03
N LEU A 96 6.52 -2.65 -1.08
CA LEU A 96 6.90 -2.15 -2.41
C LEU A 96 5.84 -1.21 -2.97
N GLU A 97 6.27 -0.32 -3.85
CA GLU A 97 5.41 0.54 -4.64
C GLU A 97 5.17 -0.06 -6.04
N ILE A 98 3.91 -0.02 -6.49
CA ILE A 98 3.52 -0.50 -7.82
C ILE A 98 3.72 0.60 -8.85
N GLN A 99 4.33 0.26 -9.98
CA GLN A 99 4.42 1.13 -11.13
C GLN A 99 3.91 0.46 -12.41
N TYR A 100 2.99 1.14 -13.10
CA TYR A 100 2.47 0.72 -14.39
C TYR A 100 3.18 1.48 -15.50
N ARG A 101 3.64 0.78 -16.54
CA ARG A 101 4.23 1.40 -17.72
C ARG A 101 3.95 0.61 -18.99
N VAL A 102 4.07 1.27 -20.12
CA VAL A 102 4.07 0.65 -21.44
C VAL A 102 5.37 0.92 -22.17
N GLU A 103 5.68 0.03 -23.10
CA GLU A 103 6.72 0.22 -24.09
C GLU A 103 6.07 0.50 -25.45
N VAL A 104 6.56 1.54 -26.11
CA VAL A 104 6.01 2.05 -27.38
C VAL A 104 7.11 2.02 -28.42
N VAL A 105 6.83 1.43 -29.57
CA VAL A 105 7.71 1.43 -30.73
C VAL A 105 6.94 2.05 -31.89
N GLY A 106 7.43 3.18 -32.41
CA GLY A 106 6.71 3.98 -33.39
C GLY A 106 5.38 4.49 -32.83
N SER A 107 4.26 4.14 -33.46
CA SER A 107 2.90 4.52 -33.05
C SER A 107 2.15 3.42 -32.28
N GLN A 108 2.81 2.30 -31.95
CA GLN A 108 2.16 1.14 -31.34
C GLN A 108 2.71 0.83 -29.95
N ILE A 109 1.80 0.49 -29.03
CA ILE A 109 2.17 -0.09 -27.74
C ILE A 109 2.52 -1.56 -27.97
N VAL A 110 3.77 -1.93 -27.69
CA VAL A 110 4.28 -3.30 -27.92
C VAL A 110 4.30 -4.16 -26.66
N SER A 111 4.33 -3.55 -25.47
CA SER A 111 4.31 -4.29 -24.21
C SER A 111 3.79 -3.46 -23.05
N TRP A 112 3.19 -4.16 -22.08
CA TRP A 112 2.57 -3.61 -20.89
C TRP A 112 3.24 -4.23 -19.66
N TYR A 113 3.66 -3.41 -18.71
CA TYR A 113 4.44 -3.87 -17.57
C TYR A 113 3.89 -3.36 -16.25
N VAL A 114 3.93 -4.24 -15.25
CA VAL A 114 3.78 -3.91 -13.83
C VAL A 114 5.13 -4.12 -13.15
N ASP A 115 5.73 -3.05 -12.66
CA ASP A 115 6.95 -3.07 -11.87
C ASP A 115 6.59 -3.00 -10.37
N MET A 116 7.39 -3.66 -9.53
CA MET A 116 7.36 -3.58 -8.06
C MET A 116 8.70 -3.06 -7.56
N VAL A 117 8.73 -1.85 -7.05
CA VAL A 117 9.97 -1.14 -6.70
C VAL A 117 9.88 -0.58 -5.28
N LYS A 118 11.00 -0.50 -4.54
CA LYS A 118 10.99 0.07 -3.18
C LYS A 118 10.50 1.52 -3.13
N LYS A 119 10.80 2.30 -4.17
CA LYS A 119 10.40 3.70 -4.27
C LYS A 119 10.29 4.10 -5.74
N ARG A 120 9.13 4.60 -6.15
CA ARG A 120 8.91 5.14 -7.52
C ARG A 120 9.65 6.45 -7.73
N GLY A 121 9.75 7.24 -6.66
CA GLY A 121 10.39 8.55 -6.64
C GLY A 121 11.92 8.46 -6.59
N ARG A 122 12.57 9.40 -7.27
CA ARG A 122 14.01 9.67 -7.11
C ARG A 122 14.18 11.04 -6.47
N GLU A 123 15.20 11.17 -5.66
CA GLU A 123 15.59 12.47 -5.13
C GLU A 123 16.11 13.32 -6.29
N ASN A 124 15.33 14.31 -6.70
CA ASN A 124 15.67 15.16 -7.85
C ASN A 124 16.46 16.41 -7.44
N GLY A 125 16.91 16.50 -6.18
CA GLY A 125 17.57 17.68 -5.62
C GLY A 125 16.71 18.95 -5.62
N LYS A 126 15.40 18.82 -5.84
CA LYS A 126 14.47 19.95 -5.84
C LYS A 126 13.91 20.14 -4.44
N GLU A 127 14.29 21.25 -3.83
CA GLU A 127 13.63 21.77 -2.65
C GLU A 127 12.36 22.52 -3.08
N VAL A 128 11.22 22.19 -2.48
CA VAL A 128 9.97 22.90 -2.79
C VAL A 128 9.84 24.08 -1.85
N THR A 129 9.89 25.30 -2.41
CA THR A 129 9.70 26.52 -1.63
C THR A 129 8.26 27.02 -1.76
N LEU A 130 7.59 27.23 -0.62
CA LEU A 130 6.23 27.80 -0.55
C LEU A 130 6.22 29.19 -1.22
N GLY A 131 5.28 29.43 -2.14
CA GLY A 131 5.17 30.70 -2.86
C GLY A 131 6.01 30.83 -4.14
N LYS A 132 6.88 29.85 -4.44
CA LYS A 132 7.57 29.73 -5.74
C LYS A 132 7.08 28.53 -6.53
N ASP A 133 7.27 27.33 -5.96
CA ASP A 133 6.97 26.06 -6.63
C ASP A 133 5.66 25.41 -6.13
N LEU A 134 5.11 25.92 -5.02
CA LEU A 134 3.85 25.46 -4.40
C LEU A 134 2.95 26.67 -4.09
N VAL A 135 1.77 26.73 -4.72
CA VAL A 135 0.73 27.75 -4.46
C VAL A 135 0.13 27.58 -3.06
N GLY A 136 0.16 26.38 -2.50
CA GLY A 136 -0.21 26.10 -1.11
C GLY A 136 0.03 24.64 -0.73
N VAL A 137 0.35 24.40 0.53
CA VAL A 137 0.48 23.05 1.11
C VAL A 137 -0.63 22.88 2.14
N ARG A 138 -1.49 21.89 1.94
CA ARG A 138 -2.49 21.50 2.96
C ARG A 138 -1.96 20.28 3.71
N ARG A 139 -1.43 20.51 4.91
CA ARG A 139 -1.02 19.44 5.84
C ARG A 139 -2.23 19.08 6.70
N ILE A 140 -2.68 17.83 6.60
CA ILE A 140 -3.71 17.27 7.47
C ILE A 140 -2.99 16.31 8.41
N GLU A 141 -2.76 16.74 9.65
CA GLU A 141 -2.16 15.88 10.68
C GLU A 141 -3.25 15.23 11.50
N HIS A 142 -3.30 13.89 11.46
CA HIS A 142 -4.15 13.11 12.34
C HIS A 142 -3.33 12.74 13.59
N SER A 143 -3.35 13.60 14.61
CA SER A 143 -2.70 13.37 15.91
C SER A 143 -3.48 12.44 16.86
N ARG A 144 -4.54 11.81 16.35
CA ARG A 144 -5.45 10.96 17.15
C ARG A 144 -4.81 9.63 17.53
N ASP A 145 -3.97 9.06 16.66
CA ASP A 145 -3.37 7.73 16.87
C ASP A 145 -1.93 7.79 17.39
N VAL A 146 -1.44 8.98 17.75
CA VAL A 146 -0.12 9.13 18.38
C VAL A 146 -0.21 8.69 19.84
N CYS A 147 0.43 7.56 20.16
CA CYS A 147 0.64 7.08 21.52
C CYS A 147 2.09 7.31 21.95
N THR A 148 2.29 7.56 23.24
CA THR A 148 3.61 7.75 23.88
C THR A 148 3.89 6.64 24.90
N ALA A 149 2.92 5.75 25.11
CA ALA A 149 3.05 4.50 25.84
C ALA A 149 2.14 3.45 25.18
N LEU A 150 2.62 2.22 25.03
CA LEU A 150 1.87 1.12 24.44
C LEU A 150 1.71 -0.01 25.47
N VAL A 151 0.46 -0.34 25.80
CA VAL A 151 0.09 -1.46 26.67
C VAL A 151 -0.15 -2.69 25.79
N GLY A 152 0.75 -3.68 25.89
CA GLY A 152 0.57 -4.98 25.25
C GLY A 152 -0.16 -5.94 26.19
N PHE A 153 -1.28 -6.53 25.77
CA PHE A 153 -2.01 -7.50 26.60
C PHE A 153 -2.65 -8.64 25.81
N VAL A 154 -2.78 -9.81 26.44
CA VAL A 154 -3.45 -11.02 25.92
C VAL A 154 -4.37 -11.59 26.99
N GLN A 155 -5.53 -12.14 26.59
CA GLN A 155 -6.37 -12.93 27.49
C GLN A 155 -5.80 -14.35 27.64
N GLY A 156 -5.39 -14.71 28.85
CA GLY A 156 -4.98 -16.06 29.24
C GLY A 156 -6.16 -16.93 29.71
N GLU A 157 -5.85 -18.13 30.20
CA GLU A 157 -6.87 -19.03 30.76
C GLU A 157 -7.53 -18.44 32.02
N GLY A 158 -8.87 -18.51 32.09
CA GLY A 158 -9.64 -18.15 33.29
C GLY A 158 -9.72 -16.65 33.60
N ASP A 159 -9.99 -15.82 32.59
CA ASP A 159 -10.11 -14.34 32.67
C ASP A 159 -8.83 -13.59 33.09
N ALA A 160 -7.68 -14.26 33.18
CA ALA A 160 -6.41 -13.62 33.52
C ALA A 160 -5.86 -12.81 32.34
N ILE A 161 -5.51 -11.53 32.56
CA ILE A 161 -4.84 -10.69 31.55
C ILE A 161 -3.33 -10.83 31.70
N ILE A 162 -2.65 -11.26 30.64
CA ILE A 162 -1.19 -11.33 30.57
C ILE A 162 -0.68 -10.03 29.94
N THR A 163 0.31 -9.39 30.56
CA THR A 163 1.00 -8.19 30.05
C THR A 163 2.52 -8.35 30.16
N VAL A 164 3.28 -7.35 29.72
CA VAL A 164 4.75 -7.31 29.87
C VAL A 164 5.23 -6.94 31.28
N GLU A 165 4.32 -6.71 32.22
CA GLU A 165 4.62 -6.25 33.59
C GLU A 165 5.69 -7.09 34.30
N SER A 166 5.63 -8.42 34.15
CA SER A 166 6.55 -9.37 34.77
C SER A 166 8.00 -9.26 34.28
N ILE A 167 8.21 -8.66 33.10
CA ILE A 167 9.52 -8.53 32.44
C ILE A 167 9.93 -7.07 32.24
N ASN A 168 9.11 -6.11 32.69
CA ASN A 168 9.29 -4.68 32.46
C ASN A 168 9.16 -3.90 33.79
N ASP A 169 9.91 -4.34 34.81
CA ASP A 169 10.02 -3.68 36.13
C ASP A 169 8.67 -3.35 36.80
N GLY A 170 7.65 -4.18 36.60
CA GLY A 170 6.31 -3.95 37.15
C GLY A 170 5.47 -2.92 36.38
N LEU A 171 5.87 -2.56 35.16
CA LEU A 171 5.10 -1.68 34.26
C LEU A 171 4.45 -2.49 33.12
N PRO A 172 3.12 -2.44 32.95
CA PRO A 172 2.43 -3.19 31.89
C PRO A 172 2.56 -2.56 30.49
N TYR A 173 3.39 -1.53 30.31
CA TYR A 173 3.52 -0.77 29.05
C TYR A 173 4.95 -0.35 28.74
N ILE A 174 5.24 -0.22 27.46
CA ILE A 174 6.51 0.30 26.94
C ILE A 174 6.32 1.77 26.57
N THR A 175 7.33 2.61 26.78
CA THR A 175 7.27 4.06 26.49
C THR A 175 8.27 4.46 25.40
N ASP A 176 7.92 5.50 24.66
CA ASP A 176 8.83 6.19 23.74
C ASP A 176 9.05 7.62 24.26
N SER A 177 10.29 7.92 24.65
CA SER A 177 10.66 9.19 25.28
C SER A 177 10.65 10.37 24.31
N ASP A 178 11.03 10.16 23.05
CA ASP A 178 10.99 11.19 22.00
C ASP A 178 9.54 11.51 21.63
N ALA A 179 8.68 10.49 21.55
CA ALA A 179 7.25 10.66 21.35
C ALA A 179 6.61 11.38 22.55
N TYR A 180 6.96 10.99 23.78
CA TYR A 180 6.46 11.64 25.00
C TYR A 180 6.83 13.11 25.08
N GLN A 181 8.07 13.49 24.77
CA GLN A 181 8.50 14.88 24.81
C GLN A 181 7.72 15.76 23.83
N ARG A 182 7.34 15.22 22.68
CA ARG A 182 6.65 15.95 21.61
C ARG A 182 5.13 15.94 21.73
N TRP A 183 4.56 14.91 22.33
CA TRP A 183 3.12 14.61 22.24
C TRP A 183 2.45 14.28 23.57
N ASN A 184 3.12 14.45 24.72
CA ASN A 184 2.45 14.31 26.01
C ASN A 184 1.28 15.30 26.13
N GLU A 185 0.26 14.88 26.87
CA GLU A 185 -0.87 15.74 27.21
C GLU A 185 -0.77 16.08 28.71
N ASN A 186 -0.34 17.31 29.02
CA ASN A 186 -0.13 17.78 30.39
C ASN A 186 0.80 16.89 31.23
N GLY A 187 1.91 16.40 30.64
CA GLY A 187 2.84 15.51 31.33
C GLY A 187 2.30 14.08 31.53
N LYS A 188 1.22 13.69 30.85
CA LYS A 188 0.72 12.31 30.85
C LYS A 188 1.00 11.63 29.52
N HIS A 189 1.26 10.32 29.59
CA HIS A 189 1.39 9.52 28.38
C HIS A 189 0.02 9.38 27.69
N LYS A 190 0.04 9.35 26.37
CA LYS A 190 -1.09 8.91 25.55
C LYS A 190 -0.97 7.40 25.39
N PHE A 191 -1.84 6.65 26.04
CA PHE A 191 -1.79 5.19 26.03
C PHE A 191 -2.45 4.63 24.77
N GLY A 192 -1.70 3.81 24.03
CA GLY A 192 -2.21 2.90 23.03
C GLY A 192 -2.36 1.49 23.60
N PHE A 193 -3.28 0.71 23.04
CA PHE A 193 -3.56 -0.65 23.47
C PHE A 193 -3.32 -1.58 22.29
N TYR A 194 -2.55 -2.64 22.50
CA TYR A 194 -2.21 -3.61 21.46
C TYR A 194 -2.42 -5.03 22.00
N THR A 195 -3.16 -5.83 21.24
CA THR A 195 -3.25 -7.27 21.45
C THR A 195 -2.50 -7.94 20.30
N PRO A 196 -1.42 -8.70 20.58
CA PRO A 196 -0.72 -9.43 19.54
C PRO A 196 -1.64 -10.48 18.92
N GLU A 197 -1.73 -10.51 17.60
CA GLU A 197 -2.34 -11.62 16.86
C GLU A 197 -1.29 -12.73 16.74
N THR A 198 -1.42 -13.79 17.54
CA THR A 198 -0.57 -14.99 17.43
C THR A 198 -1.05 -15.87 16.28
N GLU A 199 -0.22 -16.02 15.23
CA GLU A 199 -0.43 -17.01 14.15
C GLU A 199 0.15 -18.41 14.48
N GLU A 200 0.74 -18.63 15.67
CA GLU A 200 1.23 -19.95 16.07
C GLU A 200 0.23 -20.70 16.96
N GLN A 201 -0.52 -21.61 16.35
CA GLN A 201 -1.02 -22.80 17.04
C GLN A 201 0.14 -23.78 17.17
N ASN A 202 0.64 -23.98 18.39
CA ASN A 202 1.40 -25.19 18.74
C ASN A 202 0.48 -26.42 18.71
#